data_AF-A0A520I5F3-F1
#
_entry.id   AF-A0A520I5F3-F1
#
_cell.length_a   1.000
_cell.length_b   1.000
_cell.length_c   1.000
_cell.angle_alpha   90.00
_cell.angle_beta   90.00
_cell.angle_gamma   90.00
#
_symmetry.space_group_name_H-M   'P 1'
#
loop_
_entity.id
_entity.type
_entity.pdbx_description
1 polymer ?
#
loop_
_entity_poly.entity_id
_entity_poly.type
_entity_poly.pdbx_seq_one_letter_code
_entity_poly.pdbx_strand_id
1 'polypeptide(L)'
;MNFKEKTTGQNLQAKSFIANYGGIANIAAENGQLKSKVAINIKGTNPSPLEVRQYLSTKLDSAGFDKIIEHESKFKHFNANNEPIKSFDKGYGMCQLTNPTPRFEQVWNWQMNVDGGLQLFEEKRKIARAYLGQNDRSYTERQLNYESICRWNGGRYHEWDTPTSQWIRQKHILCDSKTGNIGWDMNDPENRGKTEAELHKRDRDTYSRPPQPGAHWQYFGVCYADRILK
;
A
#
# COMPACT_ATOMS: atom_id res chain seq x y z
N MET A 1 22.83 -5.53 -6.87
CA MET A 1 23.30 -6.60 -5.95
C MET A 1 24.59 -7.26 -6.47
N ASN A 2 25.70 -7.15 -5.72
CA ASN A 2 26.95 -7.86 -6.00
C ASN A 2 27.07 -9.00 -4.98
N PHE A 3 26.77 -10.23 -5.39
CA PHE A 3 27.07 -11.40 -4.59
C PHE A 3 28.45 -11.92 -5.00
N LYS A 4 29.32 -12.12 -4.01
CA LYS A 4 30.61 -12.79 -4.21
C LYS A 4 30.56 -14.10 -3.44
N GLU A 5 30.39 -15.19 -4.16
CA GLU A 5 30.56 -16.53 -3.63
C GLU A 5 31.62 -17.24 -4.46
N LYS A 6 32.59 -17.86 -3.78
CA LYS A 6 33.71 -18.53 -4.42
C LYS A 6 33.44 -20.03 -4.34
N THR A 7 32.93 -20.62 -5.41
CA THR A 7 32.66 -22.05 -5.47
C THR A 7 33.60 -22.72 -6.48
N THR A 8 34.20 -23.83 -6.05
CA THR A 8 34.99 -24.73 -6.91
C THR A 8 34.14 -25.95 -7.23
N GLY A 9 33.76 -26.11 -8.51
CA GLY A 9 33.31 -27.39 -9.06
C GLY A 9 31.89 -27.88 -8.72
N GLN A 10 30.94 -27.01 -8.34
CA GLN A 10 29.55 -27.42 -8.12
C GLN A 10 28.54 -26.63 -8.95
N ASN A 11 27.51 -27.33 -9.42
CA ASN A 11 26.30 -26.76 -10.02
C ASN A 11 25.70 -25.74 -9.03
N LEU A 12 25.74 -24.46 -9.36
CA LEU A 12 24.99 -23.42 -8.65
C LEU A 12 23.50 -23.67 -8.88
N GLN A 13 22.82 -24.30 -7.92
CA GLN A 13 21.37 -24.35 -7.91
C GLN A 13 20.84 -22.97 -7.52
N ALA A 14 20.66 -22.09 -8.49
CA ALA A 14 20.19 -20.73 -8.26
C ALA A 14 18.88 -20.71 -7.44
N LYS A 15 18.02 -21.73 -7.55
CA LYS A 15 16.73 -21.82 -6.82
C LYS A 15 16.79 -21.52 -5.31
N SER A 16 17.86 -21.87 -4.58
CA SER A 16 17.99 -21.55 -3.15
C SER A 16 18.51 -20.14 -2.86
N PHE A 17 19.09 -19.45 -3.86
CA PHE A 17 19.70 -18.12 -3.72
C PHE A 17 18.83 -16.97 -4.25
N ILE A 18 17.84 -17.27 -5.09
CA ILE A 18 16.99 -16.28 -5.79
C ILE A 18 15.48 -16.50 -5.59
N ALA A 19 15.07 -17.38 -4.67
CA ALA A 19 13.68 -17.44 -4.25
C ALA A 19 13.24 -16.06 -3.74
N ASN A 20 12.20 -15.48 -4.35
CA ASN A 20 11.65 -14.14 -4.08
C ASN A 20 12.38 -12.91 -4.68
N TYR A 21 13.31 -13.12 -5.62
CA TYR A 21 14.06 -12.05 -6.29
C TYR A 21 13.89 -12.10 -7.81
N GLY A 22 13.96 -10.94 -8.48
CA GLY A 22 14.22 -10.84 -9.91
C GLY A 22 15.35 -9.86 -10.23
N GLY A 23 15.60 -9.58 -11.52
CA GLY A 23 16.57 -8.58 -11.98
C GLY A 23 17.74 -9.18 -12.77
N ILE A 24 18.90 -8.53 -12.75
CA ILE A 24 20.10 -8.99 -13.47
C ILE A 24 21.13 -9.49 -12.48
N ALA A 25 21.45 -10.78 -12.53
CA ALA A 25 22.59 -11.35 -11.84
C ALA A 25 23.84 -11.26 -12.72
N ASN A 26 24.89 -10.65 -12.19
CA ASN A 26 26.21 -10.63 -12.83
C ASN A 26 27.05 -11.73 -12.20
N ILE A 27 27.35 -12.78 -12.95
CA ILE A 27 28.22 -13.87 -12.51
C ILE A 27 29.61 -13.61 -13.08
N ALA A 28 30.61 -13.61 -12.21
CA ALA A 28 32.01 -13.52 -12.59
C ALA A 28 32.72 -14.81 -12.18
N ALA A 29 33.48 -15.40 -13.11
CA ALA A 29 34.34 -16.55 -12.85
C ALA A 29 35.80 -16.14 -13.08
N GLU A 30 36.68 -16.53 -12.15
CA GLU A 30 38.10 -16.27 -12.23
C GLU A 30 38.89 -17.59 -12.09
N ASN A 31 39.84 -17.83 -13.00
CA ASN A 31 40.81 -18.91 -12.91
C ASN A 31 42.20 -18.36 -13.25
N GLY A 32 43.01 -18.05 -12.22
CA GLY A 32 44.27 -17.33 -12.40
C GLY A 32 44.03 -15.93 -12.98
N GLN A 33 44.61 -15.65 -14.16
CA GLN A 33 44.39 -14.38 -14.89
C GLN A 33 43.14 -14.38 -15.77
N LEU A 34 42.54 -15.54 -16.05
CA LEU A 34 41.34 -15.62 -16.88
C LEU A 34 40.13 -15.14 -16.08
N LYS A 35 39.44 -14.14 -16.63
CA LYS A 35 38.21 -13.58 -16.07
C LYS A 35 37.10 -13.69 -17.12
N SER A 36 35.95 -14.22 -16.72
CA SER A 36 34.74 -14.21 -17.53
C SER A 36 33.59 -13.61 -16.75
N LYS A 37 32.70 -12.91 -17.44
CA LYS A 37 31.50 -12.30 -16.87
C LYS A 37 30.31 -12.62 -17.75
N VAL A 38 29.22 -13.09 -17.14
CA VAL A 38 27.92 -13.27 -17.78
C VAL A 38 26.85 -12.53 -17.00
N ALA A 39 25.90 -11.93 -17.72
CA ALA A 39 24.69 -11.37 -17.16
C ALA A 39 23.53 -12.34 -17.39
N ILE A 40 22.82 -12.70 -16.33
CA ILE A 40 21.66 -13.59 -16.38
C ILE A 40 20.44 -12.80 -15.89
N ASN A 41 19.39 -12.79 -16.70
CA ASN A 41 18.10 -12.25 -16.31
C ASN A 41 17.38 -13.24 -15.40
N ILE A 42 17.05 -12.78 -14.20
CA ILE A 42 16.26 -13.51 -13.21
C ILE A 42 14.85 -12.95 -13.25
N LYS A 43 13.92 -13.81 -13.65
CA LYS A 43 12.49 -13.50 -13.64
C LYS A 43 11.98 -13.46 -12.19
N GLY A 44 11.18 -12.45 -11.86
CA GLY A 44 10.56 -12.36 -10.53
C GLY A 44 9.34 -13.26 -10.40
N THR A 45 9.11 -13.83 -9.22
CA THR A 45 7.89 -14.59 -8.90
C THR A 45 7.09 -13.86 -7.83
N ASN A 46 5.78 -13.81 -8.00
CA ASN A 46 4.91 -13.23 -6.98
C ASN A 46 4.93 -14.08 -5.70
N PRO A 47 5.04 -13.47 -4.51
CA PRO A 47 4.79 -14.20 -3.27
C PRO A 47 3.31 -14.57 -3.18
N SER A 48 3.00 -15.61 -2.41
CA SER A 48 1.64 -15.88 -1.98
C SER A 48 1.15 -14.80 -0.99
N PRO A 49 -0.17 -14.55 -0.89
CA PRO A 49 -0.71 -13.68 0.15
C PRO A 49 -0.29 -14.08 1.57
N LEU A 50 -0.11 -15.39 1.83
CA LEU A 50 0.34 -15.89 3.13
C LEU A 50 1.77 -15.46 3.44
N GLU A 51 2.70 -15.57 2.48
CA GLU A 51 4.09 -15.15 2.65
C GLU A 51 4.20 -13.65 2.96
N VAL A 52 3.40 -12.82 2.27
CA VAL A 52 3.38 -11.37 2.54
C VAL A 52 2.85 -11.09 3.95
N ARG A 53 1.75 -11.72 4.35
CA ARG A 53 1.18 -11.54 5.70
C ARG A 53 2.13 -12.03 6.80
N GLN A 54 2.78 -13.17 6.59
CA GLN A 54 3.80 -13.69 7.51
C GLN A 54 4.98 -12.71 7.62
N TYR A 55 5.48 -12.19 6.50
CA TYR A 55 6.53 -11.18 6.51
C TYR A 55 6.12 -9.93 7.28
N LEU A 56 4.92 -9.39 7.03
CA LEU A 56 4.41 -8.22 7.73
C LEU A 56 4.25 -8.45 9.23
N SER A 57 3.87 -9.65 9.66
CA SER A 57 3.73 -9.98 11.07
C SER A 57 5.04 -9.89 11.86
N THR A 58 6.19 -9.95 11.18
CA THR A 58 7.51 -9.73 11.78
C THR A 58 7.89 -8.26 11.93
N LYS A 59 7.10 -7.35 11.35
CA LYS A 59 7.37 -5.92 11.33
C LYS A 59 6.54 -5.21 12.37
N LEU A 60 7.17 -4.28 13.09
CA LEU A 60 6.46 -3.39 14.01
C LEU A 60 5.52 -2.48 13.21
N ASP A 61 4.44 -2.03 13.86
CA ASP A 61 3.53 -1.02 13.30
C ASP A 61 2.89 -1.36 11.92
N SER A 62 2.94 -2.63 11.51
CA SER A 62 2.43 -3.09 10.21
C SER A 62 0.93 -3.45 10.19
N ALA A 63 0.27 -3.39 11.35
CA ALA A 63 -1.12 -3.81 11.48
C ALA A 63 -2.05 -3.05 10.52
N GLY A 64 -2.75 -3.80 9.67
CA GLY A 64 -3.66 -3.29 8.64
C GLY A 64 -2.99 -2.95 7.30
N PHE A 65 -1.66 -2.98 7.20
CA PHE A 65 -0.96 -2.71 5.95
C PHE A 65 -1.15 -3.82 4.90
N ASP A 66 -1.36 -5.06 5.36
CA ASP A 66 -1.74 -6.20 4.50
C ASP A 66 -3.04 -5.93 3.74
N LYS A 67 -3.99 -5.23 4.38
CA LYS A 67 -5.28 -4.88 3.78
C LYS A 67 -5.14 -3.81 2.70
N ILE A 68 -4.24 -2.85 2.90
CA ILE A 68 -3.87 -1.88 1.86
C ILE A 68 -3.25 -2.62 0.67
N ILE A 69 -2.26 -3.48 0.89
CA ILE A 69 -1.62 -4.25 -0.18
C ILE A 69 -2.63 -5.13 -0.94
N GLU A 70 -3.54 -5.79 -0.22
CA GLU A 70 -4.61 -6.60 -0.81
C GLU A 70 -5.53 -5.76 -1.71
N HIS A 71 -5.84 -4.54 -1.28
CA HIS A 71 -6.68 -3.62 -2.05
C HIS A 71 -5.98 -3.12 -3.30
N GLU A 72 -4.77 -2.58 -3.16
CA GLU A 72 -4.03 -1.85 -4.20
C GLU A 72 -3.46 -2.78 -5.28
N SER A 73 -2.91 -3.93 -4.90
CA SER A 73 -2.16 -4.78 -5.83
C SER A 73 -2.57 -6.24 -5.82
N LYS A 74 -3.50 -6.65 -4.95
CA LYS A 74 -3.86 -8.06 -4.75
C LYS A 74 -2.63 -8.93 -4.44
N PHE A 75 -1.69 -8.37 -3.67
CA PHE A 75 -0.39 -8.99 -3.36
C PHE A 75 0.49 -9.26 -4.60
N LYS A 76 0.23 -8.62 -5.74
CA LYS A 76 1.05 -8.78 -6.94
C LYS A 76 2.18 -7.74 -6.96
N HIS A 77 3.39 -8.23 -7.15
CA HIS A 77 4.58 -7.43 -7.37
C HIS A 77 5.07 -7.49 -8.82
N PHE A 78 4.92 -8.64 -9.49
CA PHE A 78 5.35 -8.90 -10.86
C PHE A 78 4.16 -9.17 -11.81
N ASN A 79 4.29 -8.74 -13.06
CA ASN A 79 3.32 -8.94 -14.14
C ASN A 79 3.44 -10.34 -14.79
N ALA A 80 2.67 -10.62 -15.85
CA ALA A 80 2.70 -11.90 -16.56
C ALA A 80 4.05 -12.22 -17.25
N ASN A 81 4.85 -11.19 -17.54
CA ASN A 81 6.20 -11.34 -18.08
C ASN A 81 7.26 -11.52 -16.99
N ASN A 82 6.86 -11.55 -15.71
CA ASN A 82 7.72 -11.62 -14.54
C ASN A 82 8.59 -10.37 -14.34
N GLU A 83 8.10 -9.22 -14.81
CA GLU A 83 8.69 -7.91 -14.58
C GLU A 83 7.92 -7.16 -13.48
N PRO A 84 8.55 -6.25 -12.73
CA PRO A 84 7.87 -5.44 -11.72
C PRO A 84 6.69 -4.70 -12.31
N ILE A 85 5.54 -4.74 -11.64
CA ILE A 85 4.36 -3.98 -12.05
C ILE A 85 4.70 -2.50 -12.00
N LYS A 86 4.53 -1.82 -13.13
CA LYS A 86 4.80 -0.40 -13.27
C LYS A 86 3.48 0.34 -13.50
N SER A 87 3.18 1.34 -12.68
CA SER A 87 2.07 2.25 -12.94
C SER A 87 2.45 3.38 -13.89
N PHE A 88 1.42 4.08 -14.38
CA PHE A 88 1.59 5.24 -15.26
C PHE A 88 2.38 6.38 -14.60
N ASP A 89 2.26 6.55 -13.28
CA ASP A 89 2.97 7.57 -12.49
C ASP A 89 4.40 7.14 -12.08
N LYS A 90 4.95 6.08 -12.69
CA LYS A 90 6.29 5.54 -12.41
C LYS A 90 6.43 4.90 -11.02
N GLY A 91 5.33 4.44 -10.43
CA GLY A 91 5.34 3.55 -9.27
C GLY A 91 5.78 2.14 -9.66
N TYR A 92 6.43 1.45 -8.73
CA TYR A 92 6.94 0.09 -8.94
C TYR A 92 6.50 -0.89 -7.86
N GLY A 93 6.09 -2.08 -8.31
CA GLY A 93 5.85 -3.25 -7.48
C GLY A 93 4.56 -3.18 -6.65
N MET A 94 4.49 -4.06 -5.65
CA MET A 94 3.32 -4.29 -4.80
C MET A 94 2.81 -3.04 -4.07
N CYS A 95 3.72 -2.17 -3.64
CA CYS A 95 3.41 -0.94 -2.91
C CYS A 95 3.55 0.32 -3.77
N GLN A 96 3.72 0.17 -5.09
CA GLN A 96 3.81 1.27 -6.05
C GLN A 96 4.77 2.39 -5.60
N LEU A 97 6.00 2.03 -5.22
CA LEU A 97 6.99 3.00 -4.76
C LEU A 97 7.36 3.98 -5.89
N THR A 98 7.16 5.28 -5.66
CA THR A 98 7.34 6.33 -6.69
C THR A 98 8.33 7.41 -6.26
N ASN A 99 8.18 7.97 -5.06
CA ASN A 99 8.98 9.09 -4.55
C ASN A 99 9.40 8.86 -3.07
N PRO A 100 10.70 8.90 -2.73
CA PRO A 100 11.84 9.04 -3.64
C PRO A 100 11.91 7.90 -4.67
N THR A 101 12.59 8.13 -5.79
CA THR A 101 12.73 7.11 -6.84
C THR A 101 13.33 5.83 -6.22
N PRO A 102 12.64 4.68 -6.33
CA PRO A 102 13.08 3.47 -5.68
C PRO A 102 14.40 2.96 -6.29
N ARG A 103 15.25 2.38 -5.45
CA ARG A 103 16.47 1.68 -5.91
C ARG A 103 16.09 0.42 -6.69
N PHE A 104 16.98 -0.04 -7.56
CA PHE A 104 16.80 -1.27 -8.33
C PHE A 104 16.36 -2.45 -7.46
N GLU A 105 16.99 -2.64 -6.30
CA GLU A 105 16.65 -3.72 -5.37
C GLU A 105 15.22 -3.60 -4.83
N GLN A 106 14.74 -2.39 -4.54
CA GLN A 106 13.35 -2.17 -4.08
C GLN A 106 12.32 -2.40 -5.19
N VAL A 107 12.75 -2.31 -6.45
CA VAL A 107 11.91 -2.58 -7.63
C VAL A 107 11.82 -4.08 -7.92
N TRP A 108 12.86 -4.85 -7.62
CA TRP A 108 12.96 -6.28 -7.99
C TRP A 108 12.92 -7.26 -6.81
N ASN A 109 12.85 -6.77 -5.58
CA ASN A 109 12.63 -7.55 -4.37
C ASN A 109 11.33 -7.08 -3.70
N TRP A 110 10.33 -7.97 -3.64
CA TRP A 110 9.04 -7.63 -3.07
C TRP A 110 9.12 -7.28 -1.58
N GLN A 111 10.02 -7.91 -0.81
CA GLN A 111 10.19 -7.61 0.62
C GLN A 111 10.73 -6.19 0.82
N MET A 112 11.73 -5.80 0.04
CA MET A 112 12.27 -4.43 0.09
C MET A 112 11.29 -3.39 -0.44
N ASN A 113 10.42 -3.78 -1.36
CA ASN A 113 9.31 -2.94 -1.82
C ASN A 113 8.28 -2.74 -0.71
N VAL A 114 7.91 -3.81 -0.02
CA VAL A 114 7.02 -3.79 1.15
C VAL A 114 7.63 -2.98 2.29
N ASP A 115 8.92 -3.13 2.58
CA ASP A 115 9.61 -2.33 3.60
C ASP A 115 9.56 -0.84 3.27
N GLY A 116 9.75 -0.46 2.00
CA GLY A 116 9.63 0.94 1.57
C GLY A 116 8.21 1.48 1.72
N GLY A 117 7.19 0.67 1.40
CA GLY A 117 5.79 1.06 1.57
C GLY A 117 5.40 1.14 3.05
N LEU A 118 5.91 0.21 3.85
CA LEU A 118 5.68 0.15 5.28
C LEU A 118 6.27 1.37 5.99
N GLN A 119 7.45 1.85 5.59
CA GLN A 119 8.03 3.07 6.14
C GLN A 119 7.07 4.27 5.98
N LEU A 120 6.40 4.41 4.82
CA LEU A 120 5.40 5.45 4.62
C LEU A 120 4.17 5.25 5.50
N PHE A 121 3.73 4.00 5.67
CA PHE A 121 2.60 3.66 6.53
C PHE A 121 2.90 3.89 8.01
N GLU A 122 4.12 3.60 8.48
CA GLU A 122 4.58 3.87 9.84
C GLU A 122 4.50 5.36 10.17
N GLU A 123 4.86 6.25 9.22
CA GLU A 123 4.68 7.69 9.41
C GLU A 123 3.20 8.07 9.51
N LYS A 124 2.31 7.46 8.70
CA LYS A 124 0.85 7.68 8.83
C LYS A 124 0.33 7.19 10.19
N ARG A 125 0.80 6.03 10.66
CA ARG A 125 0.43 5.45 11.96
C ARG A 125 0.94 6.29 13.13
N LYS A 126 2.15 6.85 13.02
CA LYS A 126 2.69 7.81 14.00
C LYS A 126 1.82 9.06 14.11
N ILE A 127 1.42 9.64 12.99
CA ILE A 127 0.50 10.79 12.98
C ILE A 127 -0.86 10.39 13.56
N ALA A 128 -1.36 9.19 13.26
CA ALA A 128 -2.60 8.67 13.84
C ALA A 128 -2.53 8.57 15.37
N ARG A 129 -1.44 8.01 15.92
CA ARG A 129 -1.20 7.94 17.37
C ARG A 129 -1.20 9.33 18.01
N ALA A 130 -0.46 10.28 17.45
CA ALA A 130 -0.40 11.64 17.98
C ALA A 130 -1.78 12.31 17.97
N TYR A 131 -2.57 12.10 16.91
CA TYR A 131 -3.92 12.65 16.81
C TYR A 131 -4.91 11.99 17.79
N LEU A 132 -4.91 10.67 17.89
CA LEU A 132 -5.82 9.93 18.77
C LEU A 132 -5.46 10.08 20.24
N GLY A 133 -4.17 10.26 20.55
CA GLY A 133 -3.66 10.47 21.91
C GLY A 133 -3.64 11.92 22.38
N GLN A 134 -4.05 12.88 21.53
CA GLN A 134 -4.05 14.30 21.93
C GLN A 134 -4.92 14.52 23.18
N ASN A 135 -4.53 15.47 24.03
CA ASN A 135 -5.24 15.76 25.29
C ASN A 135 -5.42 14.53 26.18
N ASP A 136 -4.41 13.65 26.22
CA ASP A 136 -4.38 12.41 27.03
C ASP A 136 -5.56 11.45 26.78
N ARG A 137 -6.14 11.50 25.57
CA ARG A 137 -7.26 10.65 25.19
C ARG A 137 -6.82 9.22 24.95
N SER A 138 -7.55 8.26 25.54
CA SER A 138 -7.39 6.85 25.24
C SER A 138 -7.98 6.49 23.88
N TYR A 139 -7.37 5.53 23.19
CA TYR A 139 -7.90 4.95 21.96
C TYR A 139 -7.60 3.45 21.91
N THR A 140 -8.36 2.73 21.09
CA THR A 140 -8.20 1.28 20.86
C THR A 140 -7.29 1.00 19.66
N GLU A 141 -6.74 -0.22 19.59
CA GLU A 141 -5.96 -0.66 18.42
C GLU A 141 -6.80 -0.63 17.13
N ARG A 142 -8.11 -0.92 17.25
CA ARG A 142 -9.05 -0.79 16.13
C ARG A 142 -9.12 0.66 15.63
N GLN A 143 -9.27 1.64 16.52
CA GLN A 143 -9.29 3.06 16.14
C GLN A 143 -7.97 3.48 15.49
N LEU A 144 -6.84 3.02 16.02
CA LEU A 144 -5.53 3.27 15.41
C LEU A 144 -5.43 2.71 13.99
N ASN A 145 -5.92 1.49 13.75
CA ASN A 145 -5.90 0.88 12.41
C ASN A 145 -6.76 1.66 11.41
N TYR A 146 -8.01 2.00 11.77
CA TYR A 146 -8.88 2.81 10.90
C TYR A 146 -8.29 4.20 10.62
N GLU A 147 -7.73 4.86 11.63
CA GLU A 147 -7.11 6.18 11.48
C GLU A 147 -5.87 6.13 10.58
N SER A 148 -5.04 5.09 10.72
CA SER A 148 -3.82 4.90 9.92
C SER A 148 -4.14 4.63 8.46
N ILE A 149 -5.09 3.75 8.17
CA ILE A 149 -5.52 3.42 6.80
C ILE A 149 -6.24 4.61 6.16
N CYS A 150 -7.05 5.36 6.91
CA CYS A 150 -7.64 6.59 6.40
C CYS A 150 -6.56 7.60 5.98
N ARG A 151 -5.48 7.74 6.75
CA ARG A 151 -4.37 8.65 6.45
C ARG A 151 -3.49 8.18 5.29
N TRP A 152 -3.49 6.89 4.98
CA TRP A 152 -2.84 6.35 3.79
C TRP A 152 -3.49 6.93 2.52
N ASN A 153 -4.81 6.88 2.41
CA ASN A 153 -5.54 7.45 1.27
C ASN A 153 -5.68 8.98 1.35
N GLY A 154 -5.76 9.52 2.57
CA GLY A 154 -5.83 10.96 2.84
C GLY A 154 -7.02 11.32 3.73
N GLY A 155 -6.79 12.16 4.74
CA GLY A 155 -7.81 12.62 5.69
C GLY A 155 -7.60 12.09 7.11
N ARG A 156 -8.69 12.06 7.88
CA ARG A 156 -8.76 11.59 9.28
C ARG A 156 -10.03 10.76 9.42
N TYR A 157 -9.98 9.66 10.17
CA TYR A 157 -11.14 8.77 10.29
C TYR A 157 -12.07 9.21 11.43
N HIS A 158 -11.46 9.56 12.57
CA HIS A 158 -12.20 9.87 13.78
C HIS A 158 -12.30 11.36 14.07
N GLU A 159 -13.38 11.72 14.74
CA GLU A 159 -13.57 12.99 15.45
C GLU A 159 -13.87 12.71 16.92
N TRP A 160 -13.52 13.65 17.80
CA TRP A 160 -13.78 13.50 19.24
C TRP A 160 -15.19 13.94 19.57
N ASP A 161 -16.00 13.03 20.10
CA ASP A 161 -17.32 13.34 20.63
C ASP A 161 -17.20 13.73 22.09
N THR A 162 -17.24 15.04 22.35
CA THR A 162 -17.14 15.59 23.72
C THR A 162 -18.24 15.06 24.66
N PRO A 163 -19.53 14.97 24.25
CA PRO A 163 -20.59 14.48 25.13
C PRO A 163 -20.36 13.06 25.64
N THR A 164 -19.90 12.14 24.79
CA THR A 164 -19.63 10.75 25.18
C THR A 164 -18.18 10.49 25.58
N SER A 165 -17.28 11.47 25.38
CA SER A 165 -15.84 11.32 25.56
C SER A 165 -15.26 10.12 24.78
N GLN A 166 -15.65 10.01 23.50
CA GLN A 166 -15.22 8.91 22.64
C GLN A 166 -14.74 9.40 21.28
N TRP A 167 -13.78 8.66 20.71
CA TRP A 167 -13.45 8.76 19.29
C TRP A 167 -14.55 8.07 18.45
N ILE A 168 -15.24 8.86 17.63
CA ILE A 168 -16.31 8.39 16.74
C ILE A 168 -15.87 8.53 15.29
N ARG A 169 -16.38 7.67 14.40
CA ARG A 169 -16.23 7.85 12.94
C ARG A 169 -16.84 9.20 12.55
N GLN A 170 -16.17 9.95 11.67
CA GLN A 170 -16.71 11.21 11.14
C GLN A 170 -18.13 11.02 10.57
N LYS A 171 -19.11 11.68 11.18
CA LYS A 171 -20.53 11.49 10.86
C LYS A 171 -20.96 12.20 9.58
N HIS A 172 -20.29 13.30 9.26
CA HIS A 172 -20.62 14.12 8.08
C HIS A 172 -20.17 13.49 6.77
N ILE A 173 -19.39 12.40 6.79
CA ILE A 173 -18.97 11.71 5.56
C ILE A 173 -19.85 10.50 5.30
N LEU A 174 -20.66 10.58 4.25
CA LEU A 174 -21.44 9.45 3.71
C LEU A 174 -20.64 8.79 2.59
N CYS A 175 -20.40 7.48 2.71
CA CYS A 175 -19.61 6.74 1.73
C CYS A 175 -20.49 6.01 0.73
N ASP A 176 -20.09 6.02 -0.54
CA ASP A 176 -20.72 5.21 -1.57
C ASP A 176 -20.28 3.76 -1.43
N SER A 177 -21.18 2.90 -0.94
CA SER A 177 -20.91 1.49 -0.64
C SER A 177 -20.54 0.67 -1.87
N LYS A 178 -20.82 1.18 -3.08
CA LYS A 178 -20.52 0.51 -4.35
C LYS A 178 -19.14 0.87 -4.91
N THR A 179 -18.41 1.75 -4.24
CA THR A 179 -17.11 2.26 -4.71
C THR A 179 -15.98 1.94 -3.73
N GLY A 180 -14.76 2.37 -4.06
CA GLY A 180 -13.58 2.20 -3.22
C GLY A 180 -13.47 3.27 -2.13
N ASN A 181 -13.36 4.52 -2.54
CA ASN A 181 -13.10 5.67 -1.67
C ASN A 181 -13.95 6.89 -2.00
N ILE A 182 -15.03 6.74 -2.78
CA ILE A 182 -15.90 7.85 -3.13
C ILE A 182 -16.97 8.03 -2.04
N GLY A 183 -17.30 9.29 -1.77
CA GLY A 183 -18.39 9.65 -0.88
C GLY A 183 -18.78 11.11 -1.02
N TRP A 184 -19.55 11.57 -0.05
CA TRP A 184 -20.14 12.90 0.02
C TRP A 184 -19.92 13.51 1.40
N ASP A 185 -19.60 14.80 1.42
CA ASP A 185 -19.69 15.62 2.63
C ASP A 185 -21.14 16.07 2.79
N MET A 186 -21.78 15.64 3.88
CA MET A 186 -23.17 15.95 4.22
C MET A 186 -23.36 17.38 4.75
N ASN A 187 -22.27 18.11 5.01
CA ASN A 187 -22.32 19.54 5.28
C ASN A 187 -22.53 20.36 4.00
N ASP A 188 -22.14 19.83 2.83
CA ASP A 188 -22.42 20.42 1.52
C ASP A 188 -23.95 20.56 1.34
N PRO A 189 -24.47 21.78 1.07
CA PRO A 189 -25.90 22.00 0.85
C PRO A 189 -26.52 21.09 -0.21
N GLU A 190 -25.76 20.71 -1.25
CA GLU A 190 -26.25 19.86 -2.34
C GLU A 190 -26.38 18.38 -1.96
N ASN A 191 -25.72 17.98 -0.88
CA ASN A 191 -25.74 16.60 -0.36
C ASN A 191 -26.65 16.45 0.86
N ARG A 192 -26.83 17.52 1.64
CA ARG A 192 -27.52 17.49 2.92
C ARG A 192 -28.93 16.87 2.81
N GLY A 193 -29.21 15.91 3.70
CA GLY A 193 -30.51 15.23 3.79
C GLY A 193 -30.77 14.19 2.70
N LYS A 194 -29.87 14.02 1.72
CA LYS A 194 -29.99 13.00 0.68
C LYS A 194 -29.45 11.66 1.15
N THR A 195 -30.04 10.60 0.63
CA THR A 195 -29.62 9.22 0.86
C THR A 195 -28.47 8.83 -0.07
N GLU A 196 -27.74 7.76 0.30
CA GLU A 196 -26.69 7.18 -0.54
C GLU A 196 -27.21 6.83 -1.94
N ALA A 197 -28.41 6.27 -2.04
CA ALA A 197 -28.99 5.86 -3.32
C ALA A 197 -29.28 7.06 -4.24
N GLU A 198 -29.76 8.17 -3.69
CA GLU A 198 -30.02 9.40 -4.45
C GLU A 198 -28.72 10.02 -4.96
N LEU A 199 -27.72 10.11 -4.10
CA LEU A 199 -26.43 10.70 -4.45
C LEU A 199 -25.65 9.81 -5.43
N HIS A 200 -25.62 8.50 -5.20
CA HIS A 200 -25.03 7.55 -6.15
C HIS A 200 -25.70 7.66 -7.52
N LYS A 201 -27.03 7.74 -7.58
CA LYS A 201 -27.75 7.92 -8.85
C LYS A 201 -27.39 9.23 -9.55
N ARG A 202 -27.20 10.32 -8.79
CA ARG A 202 -26.80 11.63 -9.32
C ARG A 202 -25.40 11.59 -9.94
N ASP A 203 -24.45 10.95 -9.25
CA ASP A 203 -23.03 11.17 -9.52
C ASP A 203 -22.32 10.03 -10.24
N ARG A 204 -22.84 8.79 -10.20
CA ARG A 204 -22.12 7.58 -10.65
C ARG A 204 -21.56 7.65 -12.08
N ASP A 205 -22.24 8.37 -12.97
CA ASP A 205 -21.84 8.44 -14.38
C ASP A 205 -20.62 9.38 -14.56
N THR A 206 -20.29 10.18 -13.53
CA THR A 206 -19.13 11.09 -13.50
C THR A 206 -17.86 10.46 -12.89
N TYR A 207 -17.97 9.33 -12.20
CA TYR A 207 -16.86 8.68 -11.47
C TYR A 207 -15.72 8.18 -12.37
N SER A 208 -15.94 8.08 -13.68
CA SER A 208 -14.91 7.67 -14.64
C SER A 208 -13.76 8.68 -14.75
N ARG A 209 -13.91 9.87 -14.18
CA ARG A 209 -12.92 10.94 -14.15
C ARG A 209 -12.72 11.41 -12.71
N PRO A 210 -11.57 12.03 -12.39
CA PRO A 210 -11.41 12.72 -11.11
C PRO A 210 -12.53 13.74 -10.88
N PRO A 211 -12.89 14.04 -9.61
CA PRO A 211 -13.87 15.08 -9.29
C PRO A 211 -13.55 16.37 -10.05
N GLN A 212 -14.48 16.84 -10.86
CA GLN A 212 -14.35 18.09 -11.62
C GLN A 212 -14.75 19.28 -10.73
N PRO A 213 -14.35 20.52 -11.06
CA PRO A 213 -14.87 21.70 -10.38
C PRO A 213 -16.42 21.69 -10.38
N GLY A 214 -17.01 21.87 -9.19
CA GLY A 214 -18.47 21.78 -9.00
C GLY A 214 -19.01 20.38 -8.73
N ALA A 215 -18.16 19.34 -8.70
CA ALA A 215 -18.58 18.03 -8.20
C ALA A 215 -18.86 18.11 -6.69
N HIS A 216 -19.97 17.52 -6.27
CA HIS A 216 -20.37 17.44 -4.86
C HIS A 216 -19.98 16.10 -4.21
N TRP A 217 -19.16 15.31 -4.91
CA TRP A 217 -18.54 14.09 -4.42
C TRP A 217 -17.02 14.22 -4.49
N GLN A 218 -16.30 13.50 -3.65
CA GLN A 218 -14.84 13.47 -3.67
C GLN A 218 -14.30 12.13 -3.13
N TYR A 219 -12.98 11.99 -3.17
CA TYR A 219 -12.28 10.87 -2.53
C TYR A 219 -12.10 11.14 -1.04
N PHE A 220 -12.53 10.21 -0.20
CA PHE A 220 -12.41 10.30 1.25
C PHE A 220 -11.66 9.09 1.81
N GLY A 221 -10.62 9.34 2.61
CA GLY A 221 -9.94 8.28 3.34
C GLY A 221 -10.84 7.53 4.33
N VAL A 222 -11.91 8.17 4.83
CA VAL A 222 -12.92 7.50 5.68
C VAL A 222 -13.57 6.35 4.90
N CYS A 223 -13.96 6.62 3.65
CA CYS A 223 -14.58 5.63 2.77
C CYS A 223 -13.60 4.54 2.36
N TYR A 224 -12.36 4.91 2.08
CA TYR A 224 -11.28 3.95 1.82
C TYR A 224 -11.07 2.99 3.01
N ALA A 225 -10.95 3.52 4.23
CA ALA A 225 -10.77 2.71 5.43
C ALA A 225 -11.98 1.82 5.70
N ASP A 226 -13.21 2.33 5.55
CA ASP A 226 -14.43 1.52 5.64
C ASP A 226 -14.45 0.39 4.62
N ARG A 227 -14.00 0.63 3.39
CA ARG A 227 -13.97 -0.40 2.34
C ARG A 227 -12.99 -1.52 2.65
N ILE A 228 -11.84 -1.18 3.21
CA ILE A 228 -10.70 -2.09 3.39
C ILE A 228 -10.76 -2.88 4.69
N LEU A 229 -11.34 -2.30 5.74
CA LEU A 229 -11.45 -2.92 7.06
C LEU A 229 -12.81 -3.56 7.35
N LYS A 230 -13.74 -3.53 6.39
CA LYS A 230 -15.02 -4.26 6.46
C LYS A 230 -14.81 -5.78 6.50
#